data_AF-A0A1Q6LIA4-F1
#
_entry.id   AF-A0A1Q6LIA4-F1
#
_cell.length_a   1.000
_cell.length_b   1.000
_cell.length_c   1.000
_cell.angle_alpha   90.00
_cell.angle_beta   90.00
_cell.angle_gamma   90.00
#
_symmetry.space_group_name_H-M   'P 1'
#
loop_
_entity.id
_entity.type
_entity.pdbx_description
1 polymer ?
#
loop_
_entity_poly.entity_id
_entity_poly.type
_entity_poly.pdbx_seq_one_letter_code
_entity_poly.pdbx_strand_id
1 'polypeptide(L)'
;MLGGKVIKIEQGKPAGINPFELEADYKGKEKFLNILDKVAEIRALIATICRNYGRTLTGTENTEIEIIVNQLYSEKGITSDVNSLYEKKGGKLDNGKYVVGKIEKKMPTLTDFHNKLVQRGKCKELADILIPFLKGNSLGIFDCESKITSSEDIICFDMSEIKDEFTKLYSSFVILTWVWQKYVLKNREKKKIIVCDEAWLFLKYQESADFLVNVARRRS
;
A
#
# COMPACT_ATOMS: atom_id res chain seq x y z
N MET A 1 -15.73 0.90 -27.29
CA MET A 1 -14.92 0.98 -26.04
C MET A 1 -15.45 -0.04 -25.06
N LEU A 2 -14.57 -0.84 -24.42
CA LEU A 2 -14.95 -1.92 -23.50
C LEU A 2 -15.43 -1.45 -22.11
N GLY A 3 -15.66 -0.15 -21.89
CA GLY A 3 -16.28 0.37 -20.66
C GLY A 3 -15.41 0.30 -19.38
N GLY A 4 -14.09 0.19 -19.50
CA GLY A 4 -13.17 0.13 -18.37
C GLY A 4 -12.74 1.49 -17.80
N LYS A 5 -12.23 1.48 -16.56
CA LYS A 5 -11.68 2.64 -15.87
C LYS A 5 -10.17 2.73 -16.08
N VAL A 6 -9.70 3.86 -16.58
CA VAL A 6 -8.26 4.18 -16.67
C VAL A 6 -7.88 5.07 -15.49
N ILE A 7 -6.87 4.65 -14.74
CA ILE A 7 -6.29 5.38 -13.62
C ILE A 7 -4.88 5.79 -14.03
N LYS A 8 -4.67 7.09 -14.20
CA LYS A 8 -3.35 7.64 -14.52
C LYS A 8 -2.49 7.75 -13.27
N ILE A 9 -1.23 7.34 -13.39
CA ILE A 9 -0.20 7.49 -12.36
C ILE A 9 0.83 8.46 -12.90
N GLU A 10 0.95 9.61 -12.25
CA GLU A 10 1.79 10.73 -12.69
C GLU A 10 2.81 11.04 -11.59
N GLN A 11 4.07 11.29 -11.97
CA GLN A 11 5.10 11.65 -11.01
C GLN A 11 4.80 13.00 -10.34
N GLY A 12 5.00 13.09 -9.02
CA GLY A 12 4.75 14.31 -8.25
C GLY A 12 3.26 14.59 -7.95
N LYS A 13 2.33 13.75 -8.42
CA LYS A 13 0.90 13.84 -8.07
C LYS A 13 0.48 12.64 -7.23
N PRO A 14 -0.41 12.82 -6.23
CA PRO A 14 -0.90 11.73 -5.42
C PRO A 14 -1.78 10.79 -6.27
N ALA A 15 -1.40 9.52 -6.35
CA ALA A 15 -2.16 8.49 -7.06
C ALA A 15 -3.49 8.14 -6.38
N GLY A 16 -3.68 8.51 -5.11
CA GLY A 16 -4.87 8.11 -4.34
C GLY A 16 -4.87 6.62 -3.98
N ILE A 17 -3.68 6.01 -3.93
CA ILE A 17 -3.44 4.65 -3.45
C ILE A 17 -2.46 4.76 -2.29
N ASN A 18 -2.87 4.27 -1.12
CA ASN A 18 -2.03 4.22 0.07
C ASN A 18 -1.48 2.80 0.28
N PRO A 19 -0.15 2.56 0.36
CA PRO A 19 0.40 1.23 0.64
C PRO A 19 0.05 0.74 2.06
N PHE A 20 -0.24 1.65 2.99
CA PHE A 20 -0.72 1.37 4.34
C PHE A 20 -2.25 1.18 4.41
N GLU A 21 -2.93 1.10 3.27
CA GLU A 21 -4.34 0.73 3.26
C GLU A 21 -4.52 -0.71 3.78
N LEU A 22 -5.48 -0.91 4.68
CA LEU A 22 -5.78 -2.23 5.25
C LEU A 22 -7.21 -2.65 4.88
N GLU A 23 -7.32 -3.80 4.22
CA GLU A 23 -8.60 -4.41 3.84
C GLU A 23 -8.87 -5.67 4.66
N ALA A 24 -10.14 -6.05 4.75
CA ALA A 24 -10.52 -7.33 5.35
C ALA A 24 -10.03 -8.51 4.50
N ASP A 25 -9.34 -9.42 5.15
CA ASP A 25 -8.99 -10.73 4.63
C ASP A 25 -10.00 -11.80 5.11
N TYR A 26 -9.92 -12.99 4.54
CA TYR A 26 -10.93 -14.04 4.66
C TYR A 26 -10.30 -15.39 4.97
N LYS A 27 -10.71 -15.98 6.10
CA LYS A 27 -10.45 -17.38 6.43
C LYS A 27 -11.78 -18.13 6.43
N GLY A 28 -12.10 -18.79 5.31
CA GLY A 28 -13.43 -19.35 5.09
C GLY A 28 -14.49 -18.24 5.05
N LYS A 29 -15.44 -18.26 6.01
CA LYS A 29 -16.48 -17.22 6.16
C LYS A 29 -16.09 -16.10 7.12
N GLU A 30 -15.02 -16.28 7.90
CA GLU A 30 -14.57 -15.29 8.88
C GLU A 30 -13.77 -14.19 8.19
N LYS A 31 -14.10 -12.94 8.53
CA LYS A 31 -13.36 -11.77 8.09
C LYS A 31 -12.48 -11.27 9.22
N PHE A 32 -11.24 -10.91 8.91
CA PHE A 32 -10.30 -10.37 9.88
C PHE A 32 -9.36 -9.36 9.19
N LEU A 33 -8.67 -8.54 9.97
CA LEU A 33 -7.60 -7.68 9.45
C LEU A 33 -6.25 -8.34 9.70
N ASN A 34 -5.49 -8.54 8.63
CA ASN A 34 -4.17 -9.16 8.72
C ASN A 34 -3.06 -8.09 8.78
N ILE A 35 -2.82 -7.57 9.99
CA ILE A 35 -1.77 -6.57 10.23
C ILE A 35 -0.37 -7.16 9.97
N LEU A 36 -0.17 -8.46 10.24
CA LEU A 36 1.12 -9.12 10.02
C LEU A 36 1.47 -9.19 8.53
N ASP A 37 0.51 -9.53 7.68
CA ASP A 37 0.73 -9.48 6.22
C ASP A 37 1.01 -8.06 5.75
N LYS A 38 0.34 -7.07 6.34
CA LYS A 38 0.60 -5.67 6.03
C LYS A 38 2.01 -5.23 6.44
N VAL A 39 2.52 -5.69 7.58
CA VAL A 39 3.94 -5.48 7.97
C VAL A 39 4.87 -6.06 6.91
N ALA A 40 4.61 -7.30 6.45
CA ALA A 40 5.43 -7.94 5.43
C ALA A 40 5.40 -7.19 4.09
N GLU A 41 4.24 -6.70 3.66
CA GLU A 41 4.08 -5.88 2.45
C GLU A 41 4.86 -4.57 2.53
N ILE A 42 4.73 -3.82 3.63
CA ILE A 42 5.47 -2.58 3.84
C ILE A 42 6.99 -2.84 3.90
N ARG A 43 7.42 -3.91 4.58
CA ARG A 43 8.83 -4.32 4.63
C ARG A 43 9.37 -4.62 3.23
N ALA A 44 8.64 -5.36 2.40
CA ALA A 44 9.07 -5.69 1.04
C ALA A 44 9.12 -4.45 0.12
N LEU A 45 8.17 -3.51 0.27
CA LEU A 45 8.20 -2.24 -0.43
C LEU A 45 9.45 -1.42 -0.05
N ILE A 46 9.70 -1.25 1.26
CA ILE A 46 10.86 -0.50 1.75
C ILE A 46 12.17 -1.21 1.36
N ALA A 47 12.22 -2.54 1.40
CA ALA A 47 13.37 -3.31 0.93
C ALA A 47 13.67 -3.04 -0.55
N THR A 48 12.63 -3.03 -1.39
CA THR A 48 12.74 -2.69 -2.81
C THR A 48 13.27 -1.26 -3.01
N ILE A 49 12.82 -0.32 -2.18
CA ILE A 49 13.37 1.04 -2.17
C ILE A 49 14.86 1.01 -1.82
N CYS A 50 15.27 0.39 -0.70
CA CYS A 50 16.67 0.32 -0.30
C CYS A 50 17.58 -0.30 -1.37
N ARG A 51 17.08 -1.32 -2.09
CA ARG A 51 17.83 -1.97 -3.18
C ARG A 51 18.19 -1.02 -4.31
N ASN A 52 17.31 -0.08 -4.64
CA ASN A 52 17.60 0.97 -5.62
C ASN A 52 18.71 1.92 -5.17
N TYR A 53 18.89 2.08 -3.86
CA TYR A 53 20.03 2.82 -3.28
C TYR A 53 21.26 1.94 -3.06
N GLY A 54 21.29 0.72 -3.62
CA GLY A 54 22.44 -0.18 -3.59
C GLY A 54 22.65 -0.92 -2.27
N ARG A 55 21.63 -0.97 -1.39
CA ARG A 55 21.74 -1.64 -0.07
C ARG A 55 20.52 -2.47 0.30
N THR A 56 20.67 -3.28 1.35
CA THR A 56 19.60 -4.08 1.95
C THR A 56 19.20 -3.55 3.31
N LEU A 57 17.96 -3.85 3.71
CA LEU A 57 17.55 -3.66 5.09
C LEU A 57 18.42 -4.50 6.03
N THR A 58 18.88 -3.85 7.11
CA THR A 58 19.57 -4.46 8.24
C THR A 58 18.57 -5.17 9.16
N GLY A 59 19.06 -6.01 10.07
CA GLY A 59 18.21 -6.65 11.08
C GLY A 59 17.46 -5.64 11.96
N THR A 60 18.13 -4.54 12.32
CA THR A 60 17.52 -3.45 13.11
C THR A 60 16.41 -2.76 12.33
N GLU A 61 16.62 -2.41 11.06
CA GLU A 61 15.55 -1.79 10.27
C GLU A 61 14.36 -2.72 10.05
N ASN A 62 14.60 -4.02 9.80
CA ASN A 62 13.52 -5.00 9.70
C ASN A 62 12.66 -5.07 10.98
N THR A 63 13.31 -5.00 12.14
CA THR A 63 12.65 -4.98 13.46
C THR A 63 11.88 -3.68 13.67
N GLU A 64 12.50 -2.54 13.35
CA GLU A 64 11.92 -1.23 13.56
C GLU A 64 10.73 -0.97 12.62
N ILE A 65 10.77 -1.47 11.38
CA ILE A 65 9.62 -1.48 10.46
C ILE A 65 8.42 -2.19 11.12
N GLU A 66 8.64 -3.37 11.68
CA GLU A 66 7.57 -4.14 12.33
C GLU A 66 6.98 -3.42 13.54
N ILE A 67 7.85 -2.89 14.42
CA ILE A 67 7.41 -2.15 15.60
C ILE A 67 6.59 -0.92 15.20
N ILE A 68 7.10 -0.12 14.25
CA ILE A 68 6.45 1.13 13.83
C ILE A 68 5.11 0.85 13.16
N VAL A 69 5.05 -0.09 12.23
CA VAL A 69 3.79 -0.41 11.53
C VAL A 69 2.72 -0.87 12.52
N ASN A 70 3.05 -1.77 13.45
CA ASN A 70 2.12 -2.19 14.50
C ASN A 70 1.69 -1.01 15.40
N GLN A 71 2.64 -0.15 15.78
CA GLN A 71 2.37 1.03 16.59
C GLN A 71 1.40 1.99 15.87
N LEU A 72 1.59 2.25 14.57
CA LEU A 72 0.72 3.13 13.79
C LEU A 72 -0.74 2.64 13.74
N TYR A 73 -0.95 1.33 13.54
CA TYR A 73 -2.30 0.77 13.56
C TYR A 73 -2.91 0.77 14.97
N SER A 74 -2.12 0.41 15.98
CA SER A 74 -2.56 0.40 17.38
C SER A 74 -2.97 1.80 17.87
N GLU A 75 -2.21 2.84 17.54
CA GLU A 75 -2.51 4.24 17.87
C GLU A 75 -3.81 4.73 17.21
N LYS A 76 -4.19 4.16 16.07
CA LYS A 76 -5.49 4.39 15.41
C LYS A 76 -6.60 3.47 15.93
N GLY A 77 -6.31 2.63 16.91
CA GLY A 77 -7.23 1.63 17.47
C GLY A 77 -7.70 0.61 16.43
N ILE A 78 -6.84 0.28 15.47
CA ILE A 78 -7.06 -0.77 14.46
C ILE A 78 -6.50 -2.07 15.01
N THR A 79 -7.31 -3.12 15.02
CA THR A 79 -7.00 -4.46 15.56
C THR A 79 -7.30 -5.53 14.52
N SER A 80 -7.25 -6.82 14.85
CA SER A 80 -7.67 -7.89 13.93
C SER A 80 -9.18 -7.90 13.64
N ASP A 81 -10.01 -7.18 14.40
CA ASP A 81 -11.44 -7.05 14.15
C ASP A 81 -11.69 -6.05 13.00
N VAL A 82 -12.42 -6.48 11.97
CA VAL A 82 -12.79 -5.64 10.83
C VAL A 82 -13.59 -4.39 11.24
N ASN A 83 -14.35 -4.45 12.33
CA ASN A 83 -15.08 -3.28 12.83
C ASN A 83 -14.15 -2.19 13.36
N SER A 84 -12.89 -2.51 13.67
CA SER A 84 -11.89 -1.54 14.12
C SER A 84 -11.48 -0.53 13.03
N LEU A 85 -11.76 -0.82 11.76
CA LEU A 85 -11.57 0.10 10.62
C LEU A 85 -12.50 1.31 10.67
N TYR A 86 -13.55 1.28 11.50
CA TYR A 86 -14.58 2.31 11.50
C TYR A 86 -14.62 3.08 12.82
N GLU A 87 -15.05 4.34 12.75
CA GLU A 87 -15.32 5.15 13.92
C GLU A 87 -16.53 4.61 14.71
N LYS A 88 -16.40 4.53 16.04
CA LYS A 88 -17.41 3.92 16.92
C LYS A 88 -18.70 4.75 17.08
N LYS A 89 -18.67 6.03 16.69
CA LYS A 89 -19.82 6.93 16.73
C LYS A 89 -19.91 7.62 15.37
N GLY A 90 -21.09 7.62 14.75
CA GLY A 90 -21.33 8.44 13.56
C GLY A 90 -20.85 9.87 13.80
N GLY A 91 -20.04 10.39 12.88
CA GLY A 91 -19.35 11.67 13.02
C GLY A 91 -19.85 12.71 12.03
N LYS A 92 -19.42 13.95 12.24
CA LYS A 92 -19.62 15.07 11.31
C LYS A 92 -18.53 14.97 10.24
N LEU A 93 -18.92 14.88 8.97
CA LEU A 93 -18.00 14.94 7.84
C LEU A 93 -17.34 16.34 7.76
N ASP A 94 -16.21 16.43 7.05
CA ASP A 94 -15.48 17.68 6.78
C ASP A 94 -16.36 18.78 6.12
N ASN A 95 -17.48 18.39 5.51
CA ASN A 95 -18.48 19.29 4.91
C ASN A 95 -19.64 19.67 5.85
N GLY A 96 -19.55 19.32 7.14
CA GLY A 96 -20.53 19.65 8.16
C GLY A 96 -21.76 18.75 8.24
N LYS A 97 -21.89 17.72 7.38
CA LYS A 97 -23.01 16.77 7.41
C LYS A 97 -22.78 15.66 8.46
N TYR A 98 -23.82 15.34 9.22
CA TYR A 98 -23.80 14.18 10.13
C TYR A 98 -24.17 12.91 9.35
N VAL A 99 -23.36 11.86 9.49
CA VAL A 99 -23.63 10.56 8.85
C VAL A 99 -24.12 9.58 9.90
N VAL A 100 -25.30 9.01 9.68
CA VAL A 100 -25.79 7.83 10.39
C VAL A 100 -25.21 6.61 9.66
N GLY A 101 -23.91 6.36 9.84
CA GLY A 101 -23.20 5.29 9.13
C GLY A 101 -21.80 5.04 9.69
N LYS A 102 -21.16 3.95 9.26
CA LYS A 102 -19.78 3.65 9.59
C LYS A 102 -18.86 4.59 8.80
N ILE A 103 -18.10 5.43 9.50
CA ILE A 103 -17.06 6.28 8.89
C ILE A 103 -15.75 5.51 8.93
N GLU A 104 -15.13 5.28 7.76
CA GLU A 104 -13.82 4.64 7.67
C GLU A 104 -12.76 5.55 8.32
N LYS A 105 -11.91 4.95 9.15
CA LYS A 105 -10.76 5.63 9.73
C LYS A 105 -9.73 5.91 8.65
N LYS A 106 -9.05 7.04 8.78
CA LYS A 106 -7.87 7.34 7.96
C LYS A 106 -6.73 6.38 8.31
N MET A 107 -6.23 5.66 7.32
CA MET A 107 -5.06 4.79 7.47
C MET A 107 -3.77 5.60 7.69
N PRO A 108 -2.71 5.01 8.28
CA PRO A 108 -1.39 5.64 8.31
C PRO A 108 -0.85 5.89 6.91
N THR A 109 0.17 6.71 6.78
CA THR A 109 0.85 7.04 5.52
C THR A 109 2.35 6.80 5.62
N LEU A 110 3.09 6.94 4.52
CA LEU A 110 4.55 6.83 4.56
C LEU A 110 5.18 7.99 5.36
N THR A 111 4.57 9.18 5.32
CA THR A 111 4.93 10.29 6.21
C THR A 111 4.76 9.90 7.68
N ASP A 112 3.65 9.26 8.07
CA ASP A 112 3.45 8.82 9.46
C ASP A 112 4.52 7.80 9.90
N PHE A 113 4.84 6.85 9.01
CA PHE A 113 5.91 5.88 9.22
C PHE A 113 7.27 6.56 9.39
N HIS A 114 7.64 7.46 8.47
CA HIS A 114 8.88 8.20 8.53
C HIS A 114 9.01 9.02 9.82
N ASN A 115 7.96 9.72 10.23
CA ASN A 115 7.97 10.53 11.45
C ASN A 115 8.22 9.67 12.70
N LYS A 116 7.60 8.47 12.77
CA LYS A 116 7.88 7.50 13.85
C LYS A 116 9.30 6.95 13.78
N LEU A 117 9.81 6.68 12.58
CA LEU A 117 11.19 6.21 12.38
C LEU A 117 12.21 7.23 12.90
N VAL A 118 12.02 8.50 12.56
CA VAL A 118 12.83 9.63 13.06
C VAL A 118 12.72 9.75 14.58
N GLN A 119 11.49 9.71 15.13
CA GLN A 119 11.25 9.79 16.57
C GLN A 119 11.99 8.69 17.34
N ARG A 120 12.07 7.49 16.78
CA ARG A 120 12.74 6.34 17.40
C ARG A 120 14.26 6.41 17.30
N GLY A 121 14.81 7.16 16.35
CA GLY A 121 16.23 7.52 16.27
C GLY A 121 17.22 6.37 16.00
N LYS A 122 16.73 5.16 15.68
CA LYS A 122 17.57 3.96 15.49
C LYS A 122 17.99 3.69 14.05
N CYS A 123 17.33 4.30 13.07
CA CYS A 123 17.48 4.00 11.65
C CYS A 123 17.59 5.29 10.81
N LYS A 124 18.58 6.13 11.14
CA LYS A 124 18.76 7.44 10.49
C LYS A 124 18.93 7.33 8.97
N GLU A 125 19.79 6.42 8.52
CA GLU A 125 20.02 6.20 7.08
C GLU A 125 18.74 5.82 6.33
N LEU A 126 17.91 4.94 6.91
CA LEU A 126 16.61 4.60 6.32
C LEU A 126 15.67 5.80 6.26
N ALA A 127 15.64 6.63 7.31
CA ALA A 127 14.82 7.83 7.31
C ALA A 127 15.24 8.77 6.17
N ASP A 128 16.55 8.99 5.99
CA ASP A 128 17.09 9.83 4.92
C ASP A 128 16.74 9.27 3.51
N ILE A 129 16.83 7.94 3.32
CA ILE A 129 16.45 7.25 2.07
C ILE A 129 14.97 7.45 1.73
N LEU A 130 14.09 7.53 2.73
CA LEU A 130 12.65 7.64 2.51
C LEU A 130 12.18 9.06 2.15
N ILE A 131 13.01 10.09 2.35
CA ILE A 131 12.64 11.50 2.10
C ILE A 131 12.03 11.72 0.70
N PRO A 132 12.63 11.24 -0.42
CA PRO A 132 12.07 11.46 -1.75
C PRO A 132 10.68 10.84 -1.98
N PHE A 133 10.31 9.84 -1.17
CA PHE A 133 9.04 9.12 -1.25
C PHE A 133 7.94 9.75 -0.39
N LEU A 134 8.27 10.80 0.38
CA LEU A 134 7.29 11.52 1.16
C LEU A 134 6.46 12.46 0.28
N LYS A 135 5.26 12.75 0.74
CA LYS A 135 4.30 13.63 0.08
C LYS A 135 4.93 14.97 -0.27
N GLY A 136 4.79 15.37 -1.54
CA GLY A 136 5.33 16.63 -2.05
C GLY A 136 6.74 16.50 -2.65
N ASN A 137 7.42 15.36 -2.47
CA ASN A 137 8.68 15.07 -3.14
C ASN A 137 8.48 14.26 -4.44
N SER A 138 9.56 14.06 -5.19
CA SER A 138 9.56 13.51 -6.54
C SER A 138 9.00 12.09 -6.65
N LEU A 139 9.06 11.28 -5.60
CA LEU A 139 8.55 9.91 -5.55
C LEU A 139 7.36 9.76 -4.57
N GLY A 140 6.83 10.89 -4.06
CA GLY A 140 5.71 10.95 -3.12
C GLY A 140 4.33 10.57 -3.67
N ILE A 141 4.29 9.77 -4.74
CA ILE A 141 3.09 9.42 -5.51
C ILE A 141 2.07 8.66 -4.64
N PHE A 142 2.56 7.81 -3.73
CA PHE A 142 1.72 6.93 -2.90
C PHE A 142 1.66 7.34 -1.43
N ASP A 143 2.31 8.44 -1.05
CA ASP A 143 2.21 8.99 0.30
C ASP A 143 0.96 9.88 0.43
N CYS A 144 -0.19 9.22 0.40
CA CYS A 144 -1.50 9.87 0.38
C CYS A 144 -2.59 8.99 1.00
N GLU A 145 -3.76 9.58 1.24
CA GLU A 145 -4.96 8.81 1.60
C GLU A 145 -5.49 8.06 0.37
N SER A 146 -5.99 6.84 0.57
CA SER A 146 -6.67 6.08 -0.47
C SER A 146 -7.95 6.79 -0.91
N LYS A 147 -8.05 7.08 -2.20
CA LYS A 147 -9.23 7.70 -2.83
C LYS A 147 -9.76 6.90 -4.00
N ILE A 148 -8.95 5.97 -4.51
CA ILE A 148 -9.35 5.13 -5.62
C ILE A 148 -10.23 4.00 -5.11
N THR A 149 -11.48 4.04 -5.58
CA THR A 149 -12.40 2.91 -5.58
C THR A 149 -12.77 2.59 -7.02
N SER A 150 -13.08 1.32 -7.29
CA SER A 150 -13.52 0.88 -8.60
C SER A 150 -14.51 -0.26 -8.43
N SER A 151 -15.65 -0.13 -9.09
CA SER A 151 -16.67 -1.17 -9.24
C SER A 151 -16.68 -1.75 -10.65
N GLU A 152 -15.84 -1.21 -11.53
CA GLU A 152 -15.69 -1.59 -12.92
C GLU A 152 -14.97 -2.95 -13.06
N ASP A 153 -15.41 -3.76 -14.01
CA ASP A 153 -14.82 -5.08 -14.26
C ASP A 153 -13.49 -5.00 -15.05
N ILE A 154 -13.17 -3.83 -15.62
CA ILE A 154 -11.90 -3.59 -16.34
C ILE A 154 -11.27 -2.33 -15.76
N ILE A 155 -10.06 -2.48 -15.23
CA ILE A 155 -9.26 -1.40 -14.64
C ILE A 155 -7.89 -1.42 -15.30
N CYS A 156 -7.43 -0.27 -15.80
CA CYS A 156 -6.11 -0.08 -16.39
C CYS A 156 -5.36 1.01 -15.62
N PHE A 157 -4.15 0.70 -15.18
CA PHE A 157 -3.25 1.69 -14.59
C PHE A 157 -2.29 2.18 -15.67
N ASP A 158 -2.40 3.45 -16.04
CA ASP A 158 -1.56 4.09 -17.04
C ASP A 158 -0.36 4.75 -16.36
N MET A 159 0.83 4.21 -16.64
CA MET A 159 2.12 4.71 -16.15
C MET A 159 2.99 5.28 -17.28
N SER A 160 2.40 5.61 -18.43
CA SER A 160 3.14 6.05 -19.63
C SER A 160 3.97 7.33 -19.43
N GLU A 161 3.59 8.16 -18.46
CA GLU A 161 4.31 9.39 -18.10
C GLU A 161 5.56 9.13 -17.22
N ILE A 162 5.66 7.95 -16.61
CA ILE A 162 6.79 7.56 -15.78
C ILE A 162 7.89 6.98 -16.67
N LYS A 163 8.98 7.73 -16.84
CA LYS A 163 10.12 7.32 -17.68
C LYS A 163 11.15 6.48 -16.93
N ASP A 164 11.34 6.75 -15.65
CA ASP A 164 12.32 6.08 -14.81
C ASP A 164 11.89 4.64 -14.47
N GLU A 165 12.80 3.68 -14.70
CA GLU A 165 12.53 2.26 -14.49
C GLU A 165 12.26 1.93 -13.04
N PHE A 166 12.97 2.58 -12.11
CA PHE A 166 12.76 2.34 -10.70
C PHE A 166 11.39 2.85 -10.25
N THR A 167 10.98 4.04 -10.70
CA THR A 167 9.67 4.61 -10.39
C THR A 167 8.56 3.75 -10.98
N LYS A 168 8.75 3.14 -12.16
CA LYS A 168 7.83 2.13 -12.70
C LYS A 168 7.76 0.88 -11.82
N LEU A 169 8.90 0.36 -11.36
CA LEU A 169 8.95 -0.79 -10.44
C LEU A 169 8.23 -0.49 -9.12
N TYR A 170 8.58 0.62 -8.48
CA TYR A 170 7.98 1.11 -7.25
C TYR A 170 6.47 1.28 -7.40
N SER A 171 6.01 1.91 -8.49
CA SER A 171 4.59 2.09 -8.78
C SER A 171 3.88 0.76 -9.02
N SER A 172 4.49 -0.13 -9.80
CA SER A 172 3.95 -1.47 -10.07
C SER A 172 3.80 -2.28 -8.79
N PHE A 173 4.75 -2.17 -7.86
CA PHE A 173 4.70 -2.87 -6.57
C PHE A 173 3.46 -2.43 -5.75
N VAL A 174 3.26 -1.11 -5.61
CA VAL A 174 2.13 -0.55 -4.86
C VAL A 174 0.81 -0.86 -5.56
N ILE A 175 0.75 -0.73 -6.88
CA ILE A 175 -0.45 -1.02 -7.69
C ILE A 175 -0.81 -2.50 -7.61
N LEU A 176 0.13 -3.43 -7.74
CA LEU A 176 -0.16 -4.87 -7.62
C LEU A 176 -0.68 -5.22 -6.22
N THR A 177 -0.13 -4.59 -5.17
CA THR A 177 -0.64 -4.74 -3.80
C THR A 177 -2.09 -4.26 -3.70
N TRP A 178 -2.38 -3.09 -4.27
CA TRP A 178 -3.75 -2.55 -4.31
C TRP A 178 -4.70 -3.43 -5.12
N VAL A 179 -4.29 -3.88 -6.31
CA VAL A 179 -5.07 -4.78 -7.17
C VAL A 179 -5.38 -6.06 -6.42
N TRP A 180 -4.41 -6.62 -5.70
CA TRP A 180 -4.64 -7.78 -4.87
C TRP A 180 -5.74 -7.53 -3.82
N GLN A 181 -5.59 -6.47 -3.03
CA GLN A 181 -6.48 -6.19 -1.89
C GLN A 181 -7.87 -5.73 -2.31
N LYS A 182 -7.96 -4.81 -3.27
CA LYS A 182 -9.21 -4.12 -3.62
C LYS A 182 -9.92 -4.74 -4.82
N TYR A 183 -9.22 -5.45 -5.70
CA TYR A 183 -9.82 -6.08 -6.88
C TYR A 183 -9.88 -7.60 -6.75
N VAL A 184 -8.78 -8.25 -6.41
CA VAL A 184 -8.69 -9.70 -6.41
C VAL A 184 -9.48 -10.30 -5.25
N LEU A 185 -9.22 -9.86 -4.00
CA LEU A 185 -9.89 -10.34 -2.79
C LEU A 185 -11.39 -10.02 -2.75
N LYS A 186 -11.85 -8.94 -3.40
CA LYS A 186 -13.28 -8.66 -3.56
C LYS A 186 -13.90 -9.57 -4.63
N ASN A 187 -15.18 -9.95 -4.52
CA ASN A 187 -15.87 -10.76 -5.55
C ASN A 187 -15.09 -12.03 -5.94
N ARG A 188 -14.71 -12.87 -4.97
CA ARG A 188 -13.82 -14.03 -5.17
C ARG A 188 -14.40 -15.08 -6.13
N GLU A 189 -15.71 -15.07 -6.32
CA GLU A 189 -16.46 -15.91 -7.25
C GLU A 189 -16.22 -15.55 -8.72
N LYS A 190 -15.81 -14.32 -9.02
CA LYS A 190 -15.47 -13.90 -10.39
C LYS A 190 -14.06 -14.34 -10.75
N LYS A 191 -13.91 -14.95 -11.92
CA LYS A 191 -12.60 -15.18 -12.55
C LYS A 191 -11.99 -13.83 -12.96
N LYS A 192 -10.75 -13.59 -12.57
CA LYS A 192 -10.03 -12.33 -12.82
C LYS A 192 -8.69 -12.61 -13.47
N ILE A 193 -8.30 -11.74 -14.40
CA ILE A 193 -7.00 -11.76 -15.05
C ILE A 193 -6.27 -10.49 -14.61
N ILE A 194 -5.02 -10.65 -14.18
CA ILE A 194 -4.12 -9.53 -13.88
C ILE A 194 -3.03 -9.58 -14.94
N VAL A 195 -2.83 -8.48 -15.65
CA VAL A 195 -1.77 -8.35 -16.65
C VAL A 195 -0.78 -7.32 -16.14
N CYS A 196 0.49 -7.70 -16.06
CA CYS A 196 1.60 -6.82 -15.70
C CYS A 196 2.57 -6.78 -16.88
N ASP A 197 2.55 -5.69 -17.65
CA ASP A 197 3.32 -5.56 -18.89
C ASP A 197 4.84 -5.53 -18.61
N GLU A 198 5.24 -4.73 -17.63
CA GLU A 198 6.64 -4.51 -17.25
C GLU A 198 7.10 -5.46 -16.12
N ALA A 199 6.60 -6.71 -16.10
CA ALA A 199 6.86 -7.67 -15.02
C ALA A 199 8.36 -8.00 -14.84
N TRP A 200 9.16 -7.85 -15.90
CA TRP A 200 10.62 -8.03 -15.86
C TRP A 200 11.33 -7.06 -14.90
N LEU A 201 10.73 -5.91 -14.59
CA LEU A 201 11.27 -4.97 -13.60
C LEU A 201 11.40 -5.61 -12.21
N PHE A 202 10.48 -6.51 -11.85
CA PHE A 202 10.53 -7.23 -10.57
C PHE A 202 11.68 -8.23 -10.48
N LEU A 203 12.19 -8.69 -11.62
CA LEU A 203 13.26 -9.69 -11.68
C LEU A 203 14.65 -9.08 -11.45
N LYS A 204 14.76 -7.75 -11.34
CA LYS A 204 16.02 -7.04 -11.09
C LYS A 204 16.55 -7.26 -9.68
N TYR A 205 15.67 -7.47 -8.71
CA TYR A 205 16.03 -7.65 -7.30
C TYR A 205 15.30 -8.85 -6.72
N GLN A 206 15.97 -9.57 -5.82
CA GLN A 206 15.43 -10.77 -5.19
C GLN A 206 14.12 -10.46 -4.44
N GLU A 207 14.07 -9.35 -3.70
CA GLU A 207 12.93 -8.98 -2.87
C GLU A 207 11.68 -8.65 -3.72
N SER A 208 11.85 -7.96 -4.86
CA SER A 208 10.75 -7.67 -5.78
C SER A 208 10.30 -8.94 -6.52
N ALA A 209 11.23 -9.85 -6.85
CA ALA A 209 10.89 -11.13 -7.47
C ALA A 209 10.09 -12.01 -6.49
N ASP A 210 10.52 -12.10 -5.23
CA ASP A 210 9.83 -12.84 -4.17
C ASP A 210 8.44 -12.26 -3.91
N PHE A 211 8.29 -10.93 -3.94
CA PHE A 211 6.98 -10.29 -3.88
C PHE A 211 6.07 -10.74 -5.03
N LEU A 212 6.55 -10.71 -6.28
CA LEU A 212 5.77 -11.11 -7.44
C LEU A 212 5.34 -12.59 -7.35
N VAL A 213 6.26 -13.47 -6.92
CA VAL A 213 5.98 -14.89 -6.66
C VAL A 213 4.91 -15.04 -5.58
N ASN A 214 5.01 -14.30 -4.48
CA ASN A 214 4.02 -14.35 -3.41
C ASN A 214 2.64 -13.89 -3.88
N VAL A 215 2.56 -12.80 -4.65
CA VAL A 215 1.29 -12.34 -5.25
C VAL A 215 0.69 -13.41 -6.16
N ALA A 216 1.50 -14.10 -6.96
CA ALA A 216 1.04 -15.18 -7.83
C ALA A 216 0.56 -16.42 -7.04
N ARG A 217 1.19 -16.74 -5.91
CA ARG A 217 0.89 -17.93 -5.09
C ARG A 217 -0.20 -17.74 -4.04
N ARG A 218 -0.57 -16.50 -3.68
CA ARG A 218 -1.63 -16.22 -2.69
C ARG A 218 -3.03 -16.76 -3.07
N ARG A 219 -3.18 -17.50 -4.18
CA ARG A 219 -4.41 -18.15 -4.65
C ARG A 219 -4.25 -19.57 -5.23
N SER A 220 -3.08 -20.20 -5.09
CA SER A 220 -2.94 -21.65 -5.33
C SER A 220 -3.22 -22.43 -4.06
#